data_AF-A0A4D4MDS3-F1
#
_entry.id   AF-A0A4D4MDS3-F1
#
_cell.length_a   1.000
_cell.length_b   1.000
_cell.length_c   1.000
_cell.angle_alpha   90.00
_cell.angle_beta   90.00
_cell.angle_gamma   90.00
#
_symmetry.space_group_name_H-M   'P 1'
#
loop_
_entity.id
_entity.type
_entity.pdbx_description
1 polymer ?
#
loop_
_entity_poly.entity_id
_entity_poly.type
_entity_poly.pdbx_seq_one_letter_code
_entity_poly.pdbx_strand_id
1 'polypeptide(L)'
;MRGLMLDGRRKSIQAMAARLPDGNEQNLQQFVNQSTWDPVPVQRRIAERMLPLINPVAWVIDDVSVPKDERMSVAVAPQYCGALGKRANCQVAVTVHAATDTASCPLQWRLFLPKEWASDTDRRAITRIPPEVAQALSRWLTGWDDLLVDQAGRGRPWGARRRRTGGTGTRSR
;
A
#
# COMPACT_ATOMS: atom_id res chain seq x y z
N MET A 1 14.03 -2.53 -10.92
CA MET A 1 13.50 -3.85 -10.51
C MET A 1 14.57 -4.89 -10.23
N ARG A 2 15.61 -5.06 -11.07
CA ARG A 2 16.67 -6.09 -10.88
C ARG A 2 17.24 -6.14 -9.45
N GLY A 3 17.61 -4.99 -8.87
CA GLY A 3 18.17 -4.94 -7.51
C GLY A 3 17.24 -5.45 -6.38
N LEU A 4 15.92 -5.39 -6.57
CA LEU A 4 14.94 -5.95 -5.62
C LEU A 4 14.84 -7.48 -5.73
N MET A 5 15.03 -8.02 -6.93
CA MET A 5 14.89 -9.45 -7.24
C MET A 5 16.16 -10.25 -6.97
N LEU A 6 17.32 -9.58 -6.86
CA LEU A 6 18.57 -10.21 -6.50
C LEU A 6 18.62 -10.59 -5.01
N ASP A 7 19.34 -11.67 -4.72
CA ASP A 7 19.54 -12.17 -3.36
C ASP A 7 20.21 -11.14 -2.46
N GLY A 8 19.75 -11.10 -1.21
CA GLY A 8 20.31 -10.22 -0.18
C GLY A 8 19.32 -9.87 0.92
N ARG A 9 19.78 -9.95 2.17
CA ARG A 9 18.96 -9.66 3.36
C ARG A 9 18.46 -8.21 3.42
N ARG A 10 19.29 -7.24 3.02
CA ARG A 10 18.95 -5.81 3.06
C ARG A 10 18.55 -5.28 1.68
N LYS A 11 17.34 -4.73 1.59
CA LYS A 11 16.77 -4.09 0.39
C LYS A 11 16.86 -2.55 0.44
N SER A 12 17.88 -2.00 1.12
CA SER A 12 18.18 -0.57 1.07
C SER A 12 18.72 -0.16 -0.31
N ILE A 13 18.59 1.12 -0.66
CA ILE A 13 19.02 1.65 -1.97
C ILE A 13 20.51 1.38 -2.23
N GLN A 14 21.37 1.73 -1.27
CA GLN A 14 22.81 1.43 -1.32
C GLN A 14 23.09 -0.06 -1.56
N ALA A 15 22.44 -0.94 -0.79
CA ALA A 15 22.66 -2.38 -0.92
C ALA A 15 22.15 -2.92 -2.27
N MET A 16 21.05 -2.37 -2.79
CA MET A 16 20.54 -2.73 -4.13
C MET A 16 21.46 -2.23 -5.24
N ALA A 17 21.98 -1.02 -5.13
CA ALA A 17 22.94 -0.46 -6.09
C ALA A 17 24.21 -1.32 -6.16
N ALA A 18 24.80 -1.66 -5.01
CA ALA A 18 26.03 -2.45 -4.94
C ALA A 18 25.94 -3.86 -5.57
N ARG A 19 24.72 -4.39 -5.78
CA ARG A 19 24.50 -5.72 -6.38
C ARG A 19 24.32 -5.67 -7.88
N LEU A 20 24.14 -4.49 -8.45
CA LEU A 20 23.91 -4.33 -9.89
C LEU A 20 25.24 -3.97 -10.56
N PRO A 21 25.63 -4.65 -11.66
CA PRO A 21 26.82 -4.29 -12.42
C PRO A 21 26.80 -2.82 -12.89
N ASP A 22 25.61 -2.31 -13.18
CA ASP A 22 25.29 -0.94 -13.58
C ASP A 22 24.62 -0.12 -12.46
N GLY A 23 24.79 -0.53 -11.21
CA GLY A 23 24.12 0.08 -10.07
C GLY A 23 24.65 1.48 -9.75
N ASN A 24 23.73 2.44 -9.63
CA ASN A 24 24.04 3.80 -9.19
C ASN A 24 23.11 4.19 -8.04
N GLU A 25 23.69 4.39 -6.85
CA GLU A 25 22.94 4.72 -5.63
C GLU A 25 22.15 6.02 -5.77
N GLN A 26 22.79 7.07 -6.29
CA GLN A 26 22.16 8.38 -6.45
C GLN A 26 20.98 8.32 -7.43
N ASN A 27 21.12 7.60 -8.55
CA ASN A 27 20.03 7.45 -9.51
C ASN A 27 18.85 6.70 -8.90
N LEU A 28 19.11 5.65 -8.10
CA LEU A 28 18.04 4.92 -7.40
C LEU A 28 17.38 5.77 -6.31
N GLN A 29 18.16 6.57 -5.57
CA GLN A 29 17.65 7.54 -4.58
C GLN A 29 16.71 8.55 -5.25
N GLN A 30 17.15 9.13 -6.37
CA GLN A 30 16.38 10.07 -7.17
C GLN A 30 15.10 9.43 -7.72
N PHE A 31 15.21 8.21 -8.25
CA PHE A 31 14.07 7.46 -8.75
C PHE A 31 13.00 7.20 -7.68
N VAL A 32 13.40 6.81 -6.46
CA VAL A 32 12.45 6.47 -5.38
C VAL A 32 11.84 7.70 -4.73
N ASN A 33 12.59 8.80 -4.59
CA ASN A 33 12.18 9.95 -3.77
C ASN A 33 11.68 11.14 -4.59
N GLN A 34 12.30 11.44 -5.73
CA GLN A 34 12.10 12.71 -6.46
C GLN A 34 11.53 12.53 -7.87
N SER A 35 11.47 11.30 -8.37
CA SER A 35 10.94 11.05 -9.72
C SER A 35 9.45 11.37 -9.78
N THR A 36 9.08 12.11 -10.83
CA THR A 36 7.71 12.50 -11.16
C THR A 36 6.92 11.41 -11.88
N TRP A 37 7.43 10.17 -11.93
CA TRP A 37 6.78 9.08 -12.64
C TRP A 37 5.41 8.78 -12.02
N ASP A 38 4.41 8.56 -12.88
CA ASP A 38 3.08 8.14 -12.46
C ASP A 38 3.09 6.64 -12.12
N PRO A 39 2.76 6.23 -10.88
CA PRO A 39 2.68 4.83 -10.51
C PRO A 39 1.45 4.10 -11.08
N VAL A 40 0.41 4.81 -11.52
CA VAL A 40 -0.86 4.22 -11.97
C VAL A 40 -0.68 3.29 -13.18
N PRO A 41 0.05 3.65 -14.25
CA PRO A 41 0.33 2.75 -15.37
C PRO A 41 1.01 1.44 -14.96
N VAL A 42 1.90 1.47 -13.95
CA VAL A 42 2.56 0.26 -13.45
C VAL A 42 1.59 -0.63 -12.68
N GLN A 43 0.75 -0.05 -11.83
CA GLN A 43 -0.31 -0.79 -11.13
C GLN A 43 -1.28 -1.44 -12.14
N ARG A 44 -1.72 -0.69 -13.15
CA ARG A 44 -2.57 -1.21 -14.23
C ARG A 44 -1.90 -2.37 -14.95
N ARG A 45 -0.62 -2.24 -15.31
CA ARG A 45 0.12 -3.30 -16.00
C ARG A 45 0.26 -4.56 -15.15
N ILE A 46 0.42 -4.43 -13.84
CA ILE A 46 0.41 -5.56 -12.89
C ILE A 46 -0.96 -6.23 -12.91
N ALA A 47 -2.04 -5.47 -12.78
CA ALA A 47 -3.41 -6.00 -12.81
C ALA A 47 -3.70 -6.76 -14.11
N GLU A 48 -3.40 -6.16 -15.28
CA GLU A 48 -3.58 -6.79 -16.59
C GLU A 48 -2.81 -8.12 -16.74
N ARG A 49 -1.61 -8.24 -16.15
CA ARG A 49 -0.82 -9.48 -16.17
C ARG A 49 -1.34 -10.52 -15.19
N MET A 50 -1.69 -10.09 -13.98
CA MET A 50 -1.97 -10.99 -12.87
C MET A 50 -3.41 -11.51 -12.89
N LEU A 51 -4.37 -10.71 -13.37
CA LEU A 51 -5.78 -11.12 -13.37
C LEU A 51 -6.04 -12.41 -14.16
N PRO A 52 -5.52 -12.61 -15.38
CA PRO A 52 -5.69 -13.87 -16.10
C PRO A 52 -5.00 -15.06 -15.43
N LEU A 53 -3.89 -14.83 -14.71
CA LEU A 53 -3.13 -15.88 -14.02
C LEU A 53 -3.79 -16.31 -12.71
N ILE A 54 -4.37 -15.37 -11.98
CA ILE A 54 -5.04 -15.62 -10.70
C ILE A 54 -6.47 -16.12 -10.93
N ASN A 55 -7.16 -15.61 -11.95
CA ASN A 55 -8.59 -15.85 -12.19
C ASN A 55 -9.43 -15.72 -10.89
N PRO A 56 -9.46 -14.52 -10.29
CA PRO A 56 -9.94 -14.34 -8.93
C PRO A 56 -11.43 -14.71 -8.77
N VAL A 57 -11.74 -15.39 -7.68
CA VAL A 57 -13.12 -15.65 -7.23
C VAL A 57 -13.55 -14.69 -6.11
N ALA A 58 -12.61 -13.92 -5.55
CA ALA A 58 -12.86 -12.93 -4.53
C ALA A 58 -11.92 -11.73 -4.66
N TRP A 59 -12.38 -10.61 -4.10
CA TRP A 59 -11.60 -9.40 -3.88
C TRP A 59 -11.41 -9.23 -2.37
N VAL A 60 -10.17 -9.14 -1.93
CA VAL A 60 -9.82 -8.95 -0.52
C VAL A 60 -9.33 -7.54 -0.30
N ILE A 61 -9.89 -6.93 0.72
CA ILE A 61 -9.46 -5.62 1.23
C ILE A 61 -8.74 -5.89 2.53
N ASP A 62 -7.49 -5.46 2.60
CA ASP A 62 -6.67 -5.63 3.79
C ASP A 62 -5.92 -4.34 4.11
N ASP A 63 -5.39 -4.25 5.34
CA ASP A 63 -4.51 -3.18 5.74
C ASP A 63 -3.16 -3.72 6.25
N VAL A 64 -2.07 -3.22 5.66
CA VAL A 64 -0.72 -3.60 6.01
C VAL A 64 -0.07 -2.46 6.78
N SER A 65 0.34 -2.73 8.01
CA SER A 65 1.02 -1.76 8.87
C SER A 65 2.53 -1.96 8.86
N VAL A 66 3.29 -0.89 8.67
CA VAL A 66 4.75 -0.87 8.73
C VAL A 66 5.19 -0.04 9.96
N PRO A 67 5.80 -0.65 10.99
CA PRO A 67 6.31 0.06 12.15
C PRO A 67 7.32 1.15 11.77
N LYS A 68 7.26 2.28 12.46
CA LYS A 68 8.13 3.43 12.24
C LYS A 68 8.54 4.06 13.56
N ASP A 69 9.80 4.47 13.67
CA ASP A 69 10.31 5.15 14.85
C ASP A 69 10.24 6.68 14.71
N GLU A 70 10.23 7.18 13.47
CA GLU A 70 10.19 8.58 13.12
C GLU A 70 8.77 9.16 13.01
N ARG A 71 8.67 10.50 13.03
CA ARG A 71 7.40 11.23 12.88
C ARG A 71 7.21 11.89 11.51
N MET A 72 8.22 11.94 10.66
CA MET A 72 8.15 12.69 9.40
C MET A 72 7.84 11.83 8.16
N SER A 73 7.83 10.51 8.29
CA SER A 73 7.32 9.64 7.23
C SER A 73 5.84 9.90 7.01
N VAL A 74 5.45 10.19 5.76
CA VAL A 74 4.07 10.50 5.36
C VAL A 74 3.07 9.53 5.99
N ALA A 75 2.01 10.05 6.60
CA ALA A 75 0.94 9.25 7.21
C ALA A 75 1.35 8.34 8.38
N VAL A 76 2.53 8.54 8.99
CA VAL A 76 2.91 7.81 10.21
C VAL A 76 2.19 8.36 11.45
N ALA A 77 1.48 7.51 12.18
CA ALA A 77 0.77 7.90 13.39
C ALA A 77 0.67 6.76 14.40
N PRO A 78 0.38 7.03 15.69
CA PRO A 78 0.04 6.02 16.67
C PRO A 78 -1.30 5.34 16.34
N GLN A 79 -1.25 4.15 15.76
CA GLN A 79 -2.42 3.36 15.36
C GLN A 79 -2.16 1.86 15.58
N TYR A 80 -3.18 1.01 15.41
CA TYR A 80 -2.98 -0.43 15.57
C TYR A 80 -2.05 -0.96 14.48
N CYS A 81 -0.91 -1.52 14.89
CA CYS A 81 0.08 -2.10 14.00
C CYS A 81 -0.02 -3.61 14.07
N GLY A 82 -0.56 -4.24 13.02
CA GLY A 82 -0.68 -5.69 12.90
C GLY A 82 0.66 -6.41 13.03
N ALA A 83 1.74 -5.84 12.50
CA ALA A 83 3.09 -6.41 12.59
C ALA A 83 3.63 -6.48 14.04
N LEU A 84 3.14 -5.61 14.94
CA LEU A 84 3.55 -5.59 16.35
C LEU A 84 2.45 -6.08 17.31
N GLY A 85 1.25 -6.40 16.80
CA GLY A 85 0.10 -6.82 17.62
C GLY A 85 -0.41 -5.77 18.62
N LYS A 86 -0.03 -4.50 18.46
CA LYS A 86 -0.32 -3.44 19.43
C LYS A 86 -0.47 -2.07 18.77
N ARG A 87 -0.97 -1.10 19.52
CA ARG A 87 -0.91 0.30 19.10
C ARG A 87 0.54 0.77 19.13
N ALA A 88 1.03 1.25 18.00
CA ALA A 88 2.40 1.73 17.82
C ALA A 88 2.42 2.81 16.75
N ASN A 89 3.51 3.56 16.68
CA ASN A 89 3.73 4.47 15.57
C ASN A 89 4.00 3.65 14.30
N CYS A 90 3.14 3.78 13.30
CA CYS A 90 3.27 3.02 12.06
C CYS A 90 2.61 3.75 10.88
N GLN A 91 3.05 3.43 9.67
CA GLN A 91 2.33 3.72 8.45
C GLN A 91 1.37 2.57 8.15
N VAL A 92 0.21 2.86 7.56
CA VAL A 92 -0.75 1.85 7.14
C VAL A 92 -1.05 2.05 5.66
N ALA A 93 -0.88 1.00 4.87
CA ALA A 93 -1.34 0.92 3.50
C ALA A 93 -2.61 0.07 3.45
N VAL A 94 -3.64 0.56 2.78
CA VAL A 94 -4.85 -0.22 2.45
C VAL A 94 -4.66 -0.81 1.08
N THR A 95 -4.88 -2.11 0.94
CA THR A 95 -4.58 -2.87 -0.26
C THR A 95 -5.83 -3.56 -0.80
N VAL A 96 -5.89 -3.74 -2.12
CA VAL A 96 -6.89 -4.54 -2.82
C VAL A 96 -6.18 -5.70 -3.49
N HIS A 97 -6.63 -6.90 -3.17
CA HIS A 97 -6.07 -8.15 -3.65
C HIS A 97 -7.08 -8.91 -4.50
N ALA A 98 -6.62 -9.41 -5.64
CA ALA A 98 -7.29 -10.49 -6.36
C ALA A 98 -6.97 -11.81 -5.66
N ALA A 99 -7.98 -12.62 -5.34
CA ALA A 99 -7.79 -13.83 -4.56
C ALA A 99 -8.56 -15.05 -5.07
N THR A 100 -7.95 -16.21 -4.86
CA THR A 100 -8.55 -17.54 -4.90
C THR A 100 -8.32 -18.25 -3.57
N ASP A 101 -8.70 -19.52 -3.47
CA ASP A 101 -8.38 -20.40 -2.35
C ASP A 101 -6.88 -20.72 -2.24
N THR A 102 -6.13 -20.54 -3.32
CA THR A 102 -4.74 -20.97 -3.49
C THR A 102 -3.78 -19.84 -3.82
N ALA A 103 -4.28 -18.65 -4.15
CA ALA A 103 -3.47 -17.50 -4.53
C ALA A 103 -4.06 -16.17 -4.04
N SER A 104 -3.18 -15.21 -3.77
CA SER A 104 -3.54 -13.81 -3.52
C SER A 104 -2.51 -12.90 -4.17
N CYS A 105 -2.97 -11.87 -4.88
CA CYS A 105 -2.10 -10.89 -5.52
C CYS A 105 -2.58 -9.46 -5.21
N PRO A 106 -1.76 -8.61 -4.55
CA PRO A 106 -2.09 -7.20 -4.40
C PRO A 106 -2.04 -6.51 -5.76
N LEU A 107 -3.17 -5.96 -6.19
CA LEU A 107 -3.27 -5.23 -7.45
C LEU A 107 -3.19 -3.72 -7.25
N GLN A 108 -3.60 -3.25 -6.07
CA GLN A 108 -3.59 -1.83 -5.77
C GLN A 108 -3.39 -1.56 -4.30
N TRP A 109 -2.83 -0.40 -3.99
CA TRP A 109 -2.57 0.03 -2.62
C TRP A 109 -2.54 1.55 -2.53
N ARG A 110 -2.97 2.08 -1.39
CA ARG A 110 -2.85 3.51 -1.03
C ARG A 110 -2.50 3.63 0.44
N LEU A 111 -1.72 4.66 0.80
CA LEU A 111 -1.50 4.99 2.20
C LEU A 111 -2.79 5.56 2.81
N PHE A 112 -3.18 5.04 3.97
CA PHE A 112 -4.24 5.63 4.77
C PHE A 112 -3.71 6.89 5.44
N LEU A 113 -4.32 8.05 5.15
CA LEU A 113 -3.95 9.33 5.75
C LEU A 113 -4.72 9.57 7.07
N PRO A 114 -4.06 9.53 8.25
CA PRO A 114 -4.73 9.74 9.53
C PRO A 114 -5.26 11.17 9.67
N LYS A 115 -6.28 11.36 10.51
CA LYS A 115 -6.89 12.69 10.77
C LYS A 115 -5.86 13.74 11.16
N GLU A 116 -4.94 13.39 12.07
CA GLU A 116 -3.87 14.29 12.54
C GLU A 116 -2.94 14.78 11.43
N TRP A 117 -2.77 13.99 10.37
CA TRP A 117 -2.01 14.40 9.19
C TRP A 117 -2.85 15.23 8.23
N ALA A 118 -4.12 14.86 8.04
CA ALA A 118 -5.00 15.55 7.12
C ALA A 118 -5.26 17.00 7.56
N SER A 119 -5.30 17.26 8.87
CA SER A 119 -5.50 18.58 9.47
C SER A 119 -4.24 19.43 9.63
N ASP A 120 -3.04 18.86 9.45
CA ASP A 120 -1.76 19.55 9.67
C ASP A 120 -1.21 20.06 8.32
N THR A 121 -1.52 21.31 7.98
CA THR A 121 -1.16 21.93 6.70
C THR A 121 0.35 22.06 6.53
N ASP A 122 1.07 22.40 7.59
CA ASP A 122 2.52 22.62 7.54
C ASP A 122 3.24 21.30 7.30
N ARG A 123 2.84 20.25 8.03
CA ARG A 123 3.38 18.90 7.84
C ARG A 123 3.05 18.35 6.45
N ARG A 124 1.85 18.60 5.92
CA ARG A 124 1.49 18.23 4.54
C ARG A 124 2.36 18.95 3.52
N ALA A 125 2.63 20.25 3.70
CA ALA A 125 3.48 21.02 2.81
C ALA A 125 4.94 20.52 2.81
N ILE A 126 5.53 20.35 4.00
CA ILE A 126 6.92 19.88 4.17
C ILE A 126 7.12 18.47 3.55
N THR A 127 6.13 17.60 3.71
CA THR A 127 6.18 16.21 3.20
C THR A 127 5.60 16.03 1.81
N ARG A 128 5.18 17.14 1.16
CA ARG A 128 4.67 17.18 -0.21
C ARG A 128 3.47 16.27 -0.45
N ILE A 129 2.57 16.16 0.52
CA ILE A 129 1.30 15.45 0.34
C ILE A 129 0.43 16.26 -0.63
N PRO A 130 0.00 15.70 -1.77
CA PRO A 130 -0.82 16.45 -2.72
C PRO A 130 -2.12 16.97 -2.08
N PRO A 131 -2.61 18.17 -2.47
CA PRO A 131 -3.81 18.78 -1.89
C PRO A 131 -5.06 17.92 -2.08
N GLU A 132 -5.16 17.20 -3.21
CA GLU A 132 -6.26 16.30 -3.57
C GLU A 132 -6.34 15.05 -2.67
N VAL A 133 -5.28 14.72 -1.93
CA VAL A 133 -5.31 13.63 -0.95
C VAL A 133 -6.14 14.09 0.25
N ALA A 134 -7.40 13.69 0.27
CA ALA A 134 -8.32 13.93 1.36
C ALA A 134 -8.12 12.96 2.54
N GLN A 135 -8.61 13.37 3.71
CA GLN A 135 -8.77 12.47 4.84
C GLN A 135 -9.72 11.32 4.45
N ALA A 136 -9.31 10.08 4.66
CA ALA A 136 -10.25 8.96 4.57
C ALA A 136 -11.16 8.93 5.81
N LEU A 137 -12.48 8.84 5.62
CA LEU A 137 -13.47 8.72 6.71
C LEU A 137 -13.22 7.49 7.60
N SER A 138 -12.69 6.42 7.00
CA SER A 138 -12.11 5.27 7.69
C SER A 138 -11.09 4.60 6.78
N ARG A 139 -10.19 3.76 7.32
CA ARG A 139 -9.25 2.97 6.50
C ARG A 139 -9.97 2.18 5.39
N TRP A 140 -11.15 1.63 5.72
CA TRP A 140 -11.98 0.85 4.81
C TRP A 140 -12.81 1.69 3.84
N LEU A 141 -12.67 3.02 3.86
CA LEU A 141 -13.31 3.97 2.95
C LEU A 141 -12.29 4.73 2.08
N THR A 142 -11.01 4.34 2.14
CA THR A 142 -9.95 4.96 1.31
C THR A 142 -10.13 4.62 -0.17
N GLY A 143 -10.80 5.51 -0.91
CA GLY A 143 -10.67 5.68 -2.37
C GLY A 143 -11.24 4.58 -3.27
N TRP A 144 -12.41 4.01 -2.96
CA TRP A 144 -13.00 2.84 -3.67
C TRP A 144 -13.48 3.09 -5.09
N ASP A 145 -13.92 4.31 -5.38
CA ASP A 145 -14.67 4.60 -6.60
C ASP A 145 -13.80 4.53 -7.86
N ASP A 146 -12.49 4.78 -7.73
CA ASP A 146 -11.53 4.65 -8.83
C ASP A 146 -10.84 3.27 -8.91
N LEU A 147 -10.82 2.50 -7.80
CA LEU A 147 -9.98 1.30 -7.62
C LEU A 147 -10.55 0.04 -8.32
N LEU A 148 -11.87 -0.08 -8.41
CA LEU A 148 -12.55 -1.28 -8.92
C LEU A 148 -13.21 -1.08 -10.30
N VAL A 149 -13.48 0.17 -10.68
CA VAL A 149 -14.25 0.52 -11.87
C VAL A 149 -13.45 0.31 -13.16
N ASP A 150 -12.13 0.51 -13.15
CA ASP A 150 -11.27 0.34 -14.34
C ASP A 150 -10.97 -1.15 -14.66
N GLN A 151 -11.03 -2.04 -13.66
CA GLN A 151 -10.65 -3.46 -13.81
C GLN A 151 -11.83 -4.42 -13.98
N ALA A 152 -13.04 -4.01 -13.60
CA ALA A 152 -14.26 -4.83 -13.69
C ALA A 152 -15.01 -4.72 -15.04
N GLY A 153 -14.31 -4.34 -16.11
CA GLY A 153 -14.82 -4.37 -17.48
C GLY A 153 -15.02 -5.79 -18.01
N ARG A 154 -16.03 -6.51 -17.50
CA ARG A 154 -16.85 -7.57 -18.14
C ARG A 154 -17.78 -8.25 -17.11
N GLY A 155 -18.91 -7.62 -16.82
CA GLY A 155 -20.22 -8.30 -16.77
C GLY A 155 -20.49 -9.42 -15.75
N ARG A 156 -19.88 -9.45 -14.56
CA ARG A 156 -20.37 -10.33 -13.48
C ARG A 156 -20.96 -9.51 -12.33
N PRO A 157 -22.26 -9.66 -12.00
CA PRO A 157 -22.86 -8.96 -10.87
C PRO A 157 -22.21 -9.45 -9.56
N TRP A 158 -21.88 -8.48 -8.70
CA TRP A 158 -21.22 -8.72 -7.43
C TRP A 158 -22.14 -9.46 -6.45
N GLY A 159 -21.77 -10.70 -6.12
CA GLY A 159 -22.31 -11.47 -4.99
C GLY A 159 -21.33 -11.50 -3.82
N ALA A 160 -20.81 -10.34 -3.39
CA ALA A 160 -19.85 -10.30 -2.27
C ALA A 160 -20.58 -10.42 -0.93
N ARG A 161 -20.55 -11.61 -0.31
CA ARG A 161 -20.89 -11.78 1.10
C ARG A 161 -19.79 -11.12 1.93
N ARG A 162 -20.05 -9.92 2.46
CA ARG A 162 -19.15 -9.24 3.42
C ARG A 162 -18.87 -10.17 4.62
N ARG A 163 -17.65 -10.72 4.71
CA ARG A 163 -17.11 -11.22 5.99
C ARG A 163 -16.12 -10.19 6.51
N ARG A 164 -16.49 -9.53 7.61
CA ARG A 164 -15.55 -8.73 8.40
C ARG A 164 -14.76 -9.69 9.29
N THR A 165 -13.49 -9.90 9.02
CA THR A 165 -12.55 -10.42 10.03
C THR A 165 -12.09 -9.24 10.87
N GLY A 166 -12.96 -8.76 11.75
CA GLY A 166 -12.52 -7.93 12.86
C GLY A 166 -11.79 -8.83 13.84
N GLY A 167 -10.48 -8.60 14.01
CA GLY A 167 -9.74 -9.18 15.12
C GLY A 167 -10.34 -8.67 16.43
N THR A 168 -11.27 -9.43 17.00
CA THR A 168 -11.74 -9.21 18.37
C THR A 168 -10.59 -9.59 19.28
N GLY A 169 -9.83 -8.60 19.73
CA GLY A 169 -8.97 -8.75 20.89
C GLY A 169 -9.84 -9.16 22.07
N THR A 170 -9.78 -10.44 22.42
CA THR A 170 -10.32 -10.97 23.66
C THR A 170 -9.56 -10.30 24.81
N ARG A 171 -10.23 -9.36 25.50
CA ARG A 171 -9.82 -8.94 26.85
C ARG A 171 -10.19 -10.09 27.79
N SER A 172 -9.22 -10.86 28.25
CA SER A 172 -9.33 -11.56 29.52
C SER A 172 -9.06 -10.55 30.64
N ARG A 173 -9.91 -10.62 31.68
CA ARG A 173 -9.80 -9.87 32.93
C ARG A 173 -8.54 -10.27 33.71
#